data_AF-A0A8J4TWX9-F1
#
_entry.id   AF-A0A8J4TWX9-F1
#
_cell.length_a   1.000
_cell.length_b   1.000
_cell.length_c   1.000
_cell.angle_alpha   90.00
_cell.angle_beta   90.00
_cell.angle_gamma   90.00
#
_symmetry.space_group_name_H-M   'P 1'
#
loop_
_entity.id
_entity.type
_entity.pdbx_description
1 polymer ?
#
loop_
_entity_poly.entity_id
_entity_poly.type
_entity_poly.pdbx_seq_one_letter_code
_entity_poly.pdbx_strand_id
1 'polypeptide(L)'
;AQSLATSSSSSASTRLSSNGCNTRRYRVLAPNSQVDETLFGKVKQAACERKSSSIGDSRPPSISSPDTKTQKSKPDLSKRSRIPNKEPSGLSIILCQAELERIMGQSRVLTKEERETTVESQRKAREQAADAAEKRKVHMEEADLSRQKNQALSDLETAASERAQYLLERANTLRMEQEDEVKKLNELILGVQCHAMRDTQIEEKKQILSELHTEELRLDAMMEADRQRALEAQEQIDELRKNQRLLGKTCILKQIEDRQEERMLQEMLKEQEAQQMLEKLERLQMEELEAMEKKKEEQNRIQLEIQKINEENLIAKERRKEEERQADINAMQYTQKKMEREAEYEAEQTRLKKEKEKEVARLRALQERDRDLKSEQDAVRARRNQEAAEREWRRKEKEQTQKKLEEAERLKAERREQITQREHMLSIQAGRERAEFERVLRVQQELIKREKEKEEQHRQQVLRHADGVRQQVREREAQVIAQRRERYREGEKLDEEARIRRARLDEIKEKKLKEL
;
A
#
# COMPACT_ATOMS: atom_id res chain seq x y z
N ALA A 1 -31.88 -24.30 40.73
CA ALA A 1 -32.33 -22.96 41.18
C ALA A 1 -31.08 -22.18 41.59
N GLN A 2 -30.69 -21.02 41.06
CA GLN A 2 -31.23 -20.03 40.11
C GLN A 2 -29.99 -19.45 39.39
N SER A 3 -29.93 -19.48 38.06
CA SER A 3 -29.93 -18.31 37.17
C SER A 3 -29.54 -16.96 37.82
N LEU A 4 -28.49 -16.32 37.31
CA LEU A 4 -28.51 -14.91 36.95
C LEU A 4 -27.42 -14.62 35.92
N ALA A 5 -27.88 -14.17 34.75
CA ALA A 5 -27.10 -13.70 33.63
C ALA A 5 -26.68 -12.25 33.86
N THR A 6 -25.49 -11.88 33.37
CA THR A 6 -25.21 -10.50 32.96
C THR A 6 -24.43 -10.50 31.66
N SER A 7 -25.01 -9.79 30.69
CA SER A 7 -24.51 -9.49 29.37
C SER A 7 -23.45 -8.38 29.43
N SER A 8 -22.32 -8.57 28.74
CA SER A 8 -21.55 -7.45 28.21
C SER A 8 -20.99 -7.79 26.83
N SER A 9 -21.29 -6.89 25.92
CA SER A 9 -20.93 -6.83 24.51
C SER A 9 -19.54 -6.22 24.34
N SER A 10 -18.65 -6.88 23.60
CA SER A 10 -17.68 -6.19 22.73
C SER A 10 -16.89 -7.20 21.90
N SER A 11 -17.04 -7.02 20.60
CA SER A 11 -16.45 -7.78 19.50
C SER A 11 -14.93 -7.67 19.45
N ALA A 12 -14.24 -8.81 19.34
CA ALA A 12 -12.84 -8.87 18.91
C ALA A 12 -12.71 -9.94 17.81
N SER A 13 -12.86 -9.52 16.55
CA SER A 13 -12.50 -10.35 15.40
C SER A 13 -11.02 -10.19 15.10
N THR A 14 -10.24 -11.19 15.50
CA THR A 14 -8.92 -11.48 14.94
C THR A 14 -9.06 -11.84 13.45
N ARG A 15 -8.57 -10.97 12.56
CA ARG A 15 -8.23 -11.34 11.18
C ARG A 15 -6.73 -11.17 10.98
N LEU A 16 -6.06 -12.32 10.88
CA LEU A 16 -4.70 -12.45 10.37
C LEU A 16 -4.72 -12.13 8.88
N SER A 17 -3.93 -11.13 8.48
CA SER A 17 -3.64 -10.85 7.07
C SER A 17 -2.38 -11.63 6.67
N SER A 18 -2.56 -12.66 5.85
CA SER A 18 -1.49 -13.34 5.13
C SER A 18 -1.37 -12.76 3.72
N ASN A 19 -0.29 -12.01 3.47
CA ASN A 19 0.29 -11.86 2.13
C ASN A 19 0.68 -13.27 1.63
N GLY A 20 0.50 -13.71 0.40
CA GLY A 20 0.38 -13.00 -0.88
C GLY A 20 1.19 -13.81 -1.90
N CYS A 21 0.62 -14.93 -2.39
CA CYS A 21 1.17 -15.72 -3.48
C CYS A 21 0.75 -15.09 -4.82
N ASN A 22 1.65 -14.33 -5.44
CA ASN A 22 1.42 -13.75 -6.77
C ASN A 22 1.74 -14.80 -7.86
N THR A 23 0.67 -15.35 -8.45
CA THR A 23 0.72 -15.95 -9.77
C THR A 23 0.70 -14.84 -10.83
N ARG A 24 1.59 -14.93 -11.82
CA ARG A 24 1.66 -14.00 -12.95
C ARG A 24 0.36 -14.05 -13.76
N ARG A 25 -0.47 -13.01 -13.68
CA ARG A 25 -1.51 -12.70 -14.66
C ARG A 25 -1.25 -11.33 -15.25
N TYR A 26 -1.22 -11.25 -16.57
CA TYR A 26 -1.10 -10.01 -17.32
C TYR A 26 -2.32 -9.12 -17.05
N ARG A 27 -2.07 -7.83 -16.82
CA ARG A 27 -3.07 -6.79 -16.59
C ARG A 27 -3.39 -6.12 -17.92
N VAL A 28 -4.66 -6.16 -18.33
CA VAL A 28 -5.18 -5.39 -19.47
C VAL A 28 -5.36 -3.94 -19.02
N LEU A 29 -4.73 -2.99 -19.72
CA LEU A 29 -4.67 -1.57 -19.31
C LEU A 29 -5.67 -0.64 -20.01
N ALA A 30 -6.46 -1.10 -20.98
CA ALA A 30 -7.58 -0.33 -21.54
C ALA A 30 -8.56 -1.24 -22.28
N PRO A 31 -9.89 -1.13 -22.07
CA PRO A 31 -10.86 -1.92 -22.83
C PRO A 31 -11.24 -1.32 -24.19
N ASN A 32 -10.89 -0.05 -24.45
CA ASN A 32 -11.32 0.67 -25.66
C ASN A 32 -10.14 1.46 -26.24
N SER A 33 -9.27 0.79 -27.00
CA SER A 33 -8.21 1.43 -27.78
C SER A 33 -8.69 1.62 -29.21
N GLN A 34 -9.18 2.82 -29.55
CA GLN A 34 -9.35 3.20 -30.95
C GLN A 34 -7.95 3.57 -31.48
N VAL A 35 -7.29 2.59 -32.10
CA VAL A 35 -6.08 2.81 -32.88
C VAL A 35 -6.53 3.22 -34.28
N ASP A 36 -6.08 4.40 -34.73
CA ASP A 36 -6.27 4.85 -36.10
C ASP A 36 -5.29 4.08 -37.01
N GLU A 37 -5.81 3.09 -37.73
CA GLU A 37 -5.02 2.20 -38.60
C GLU A 37 -4.60 2.85 -39.93
N THR A 38 -4.73 4.16 -40.09
CA THR A 38 -4.26 4.87 -41.28
C THR A 38 -2.77 5.20 -41.26
N LEU A 39 -2.06 4.92 -40.16
CA LEU A 39 -0.67 5.34 -39.96
C LEU A 39 0.42 4.32 -40.36
N PHE A 40 0.06 3.10 -40.77
CA PHE A 40 1.04 2.10 -41.24
C PHE A 40 0.68 1.62 -42.66
N GLY A 41 1.56 1.94 -43.60
CA GLY A 41 1.38 1.73 -45.03
C GLY A 41 1.06 0.28 -45.43
N LYS A 42 0.17 0.16 -46.41
CA LYS A 42 -0.28 -1.11 -47.00
C LYS A 42 0.88 -1.88 -47.64
N VAL A 43 1.20 -3.05 -47.09
CA VAL A 43 2.06 -4.05 -47.73
C VAL A 43 1.22 -4.90 -48.68
N LYS A 44 1.57 -4.88 -49.98
CA LYS A 44 1.04 -5.81 -50.99
C LYS A 44 1.47 -7.23 -50.64
N GLN A 45 0.50 -8.11 -50.38
CA GLN A 45 0.72 -9.55 -50.45
C GLN A 45 -0.01 -10.12 -51.66
N ALA A 46 0.77 -10.81 -52.49
CA ALA A 46 0.31 -11.66 -53.56
C ALA A 46 -0.44 -12.87 -52.96
N ALA A 47 -1.62 -13.15 -53.49
CA ALA A 47 -2.33 -14.40 -53.24
C ALA A 47 -2.46 -15.15 -54.58
N CYS A 48 -1.70 -16.22 -54.68
CA CYS A 48 -2.06 -17.38 -55.48
C CYS A 48 -2.89 -18.27 -54.56
N GLU A 49 -4.15 -18.56 -54.88
CA GLU A 49 -4.68 -19.92 -54.94
C GLU A 49 -6.14 -19.99 -55.45
N ARG A 50 -6.29 -20.80 -56.49
CA ARG A 50 -7.34 -21.80 -56.77
C ARG A 50 -8.83 -21.43 -56.57
N LYS A 51 -9.47 -21.32 -57.74
CA LYS A 51 -10.79 -21.85 -58.15
C LYS A 51 -11.57 -22.73 -57.15
N SER A 52 -12.82 -22.35 -56.88
CA SER A 52 -14.08 -23.13 -57.09
C SER A 52 -15.26 -22.30 -56.54
N SER A 53 -16.04 -21.61 -57.39
CA SER A 53 -17.29 -22.08 -58.05
C SER A 53 -18.55 -22.08 -57.16
N SER A 54 -19.51 -21.19 -57.48
CA SER A 54 -20.96 -21.48 -57.68
C SER A 54 -21.77 -20.17 -57.71
N ILE A 55 -22.90 -19.95 -58.40
CA ILE A 55 -23.73 -20.63 -59.42
C ILE A 55 -24.83 -19.61 -59.82
N GLY A 56 -25.36 -19.75 -61.05
CA GLY A 56 -26.67 -19.26 -61.53
C GLY A 56 -26.52 -18.58 -62.89
N ASP A 57 -27.13 -18.95 -64.00
CA ASP A 57 -28.14 -19.93 -64.45
C ASP A 57 -27.97 -20.00 -65.99
N SER A 58 -28.37 -20.97 -66.82
CA SER A 58 -29.10 -22.24 -66.77
C SER A 58 -28.85 -22.90 -68.16
N ARG A 59 -28.34 -24.14 -68.30
CA ARG A 59 -28.99 -25.47 -68.23
C ARG A 59 -29.90 -25.79 -69.46
N PRO A 60 -30.11 -27.08 -69.81
CA PRO A 60 -29.24 -28.05 -70.53
C PRO A 60 -30.07 -28.64 -71.73
N PRO A 61 -29.96 -29.91 -72.22
CA PRO A 61 -29.05 -31.05 -71.96
C PRO A 61 -28.52 -31.80 -73.24
N SER A 62 -27.30 -32.34 -73.22
CA SER A 62 -26.89 -33.77 -73.06
C SER A 62 -27.11 -34.74 -74.24
N ILE A 63 -26.04 -35.43 -74.69
CA ILE A 63 -25.84 -36.90 -74.71
C ILE A 63 -24.77 -37.33 -75.76
N SER A 64 -23.99 -38.33 -75.33
CA SER A 64 -22.90 -39.16 -75.88
C SER A 64 -22.76 -39.47 -77.39
N SER A 65 -21.52 -39.80 -77.80
CA SER A 65 -21.16 -40.73 -78.90
C SER A 65 -21.88 -42.10 -78.74
N PRO A 66 -21.99 -43.04 -79.74
CA PRO A 66 -21.06 -43.35 -80.84
C PRO A 66 -21.71 -43.83 -82.19
N ASP A 67 -20.84 -44.14 -83.17
CA ASP A 67 -20.89 -45.14 -84.27
C ASP A 67 -22.15 -45.57 -85.07
N THR A 68 -21.85 -45.77 -86.36
CA THR A 68 -22.38 -46.74 -87.35
C THR A 68 -23.65 -46.48 -88.20
N LYS A 69 -23.38 -46.39 -89.51
CA LYS A 69 -24.02 -47.08 -90.65
C LYS A 69 -25.48 -46.76 -91.06
N THR A 70 -25.55 -46.13 -92.25
CA THR A 70 -26.32 -46.59 -93.44
C THR A 70 -27.85 -46.58 -93.36
N GLN A 71 -28.51 -45.80 -94.22
CA GLN A 71 -29.35 -46.28 -95.35
C GLN A 71 -30.18 -45.16 -96.01
N LYS A 72 -30.09 -45.11 -97.35
CA LYS A 72 -31.17 -44.93 -98.37
C LYS A 72 -31.98 -43.62 -98.30
N SER A 73 -32.26 -42.91 -99.40
CA SER A 73 -32.75 -43.40 -100.70
C SER A 73 -32.52 -42.39 -101.84
N LYS A 74 -32.36 -42.92 -103.06
CA LYS A 74 -32.39 -42.23 -104.36
C LYS A 74 -33.83 -41.78 -104.74
N PRO A 75 -34.04 -41.10 -105.88
CA PRO A 75 -34.21 -41.80 -107.17
C PRO A 75 -33.26 -41.22 -108.26
N ASP A 76 -32.69 -42.01 -109.17
CA ASP A 76 -33.34 -42.62 -110.35
C ASP A 76 -34.04 -41.54 -111.21
N LEU A 77 -33.77 -41.38 -112.50
CA LEU A 77 -33.82 -42.35 -113.59
C LEU A 77 -32.91 -41.85 -114.73
N SER A 78 -31.92 -42.60 -115.17
CA SER A 78 -32.03 -43.67 -116.17
C SER A 78 -32.26 -43.18 -117.61
N LYS A 79 -31.43 -43.75 -118.49
CA LYS A 79 -31.73 -44.14 -119.88
C LYS A 79 -31.66 -43.05 -120.95
N ARG A 80 -31.28 -43.34 -122.19
CA ARG A 80 -30.68 -44.50 -122.88
C ARG A 80 -30.77 -44.14 -124.36
N SER A 81 -29.69 -44.43 -125.09
CA SER A 81 -29.61 -44.83 -126.50
C SER A 81 -30.37 -44.02 -127.57
N ARG A 82 -29.67 -43.75 -128.66
CA ARG A 82 -30.05 -44.26 -129.99
C ARG A 82 -28.85 -44.22 -130.94
N ILE A 83 -28.35 -45.41 -131.30
CA ILE A 83 -27.87 -45.71 -132.65
C ILE A 83 -29.03 -46.49 -133.28
N PRO A 84 -29.52 -46.11 -134.47
CA PRO A 84 -29.36 -47.00 -135.65
C PRO A 84 -29.22 -46.16 -136.95
N ASN A 85 -28.20 -46.40 -137.78
CA ASN A 85 -28.09 -47.44 -138.83
C ASN A 85 -28.28 -46.85 -140.23
N LYS A 86 -27.26 -47.12 -141.04
CA LYS A 86 -27.25 -47.62 -142.42
C LYS A 86 -28.04 -46.86 -143.49
N GLU A 87 -27.25 -46.49 -144.49
CA GLU A 87 -27.55 -46.19 -145.89
C GLU A 87 -28.84 -46.79 -146.46
N PRO A 88 -29.38 -46.12 -147.49
CA PRO A 88 -29.87 -46.82 -148.65
C PRO A 88 -29.05 -46.44 -149.90
N SER A 89 -28.47 -47.46 -150.50
CA SER A 89 -28.12 -47.50 -151.91
C SER A 89 -29.34 -47.21 -152.79
N GLY A 90 -29.18 -46.36 -153.81
CA GLY A 90 -29.95 -46.43 -155.07
C GLY A 90 -31.00 -45.34 -155.34
N LEU A 91 -30.64 -44.44 -156.26
CA LEU A 91 -31.48 -43.83 -157.32
C LEU A 91 -32.80 -43.11 -156.95
N SER A 92 -32.73 -41.79 -156.76
CA SER A 92 -33.48 -40.76 -157.53
C SER A 92 -33.34 -39.37 -156.88
N ILE A 93 -32.94 -38.37 -157.66
CA ILE A 93 -32.75 -36.97 -157.25
C ILE A 93 -34.09 -36.25 -157.34
N ILE A 94 -34.57 -35.69 -156.23
CA ILE A 94 -35.58 -34.62 -156.22
C ILE A 94 -35.03 -33.51 -155.32
N LEU A 95 -34.39 -32.50 -155.91
CA LEU A 95 -33.87 -31.33 -155.21
C LEU A 95 -35.03 -30.43 -154.72
N CYS A 96 -35.13 -30.23 -153.41
CA CYS A 96 -36.14 -29.38 -152.76
C CYS A 96 -35.75 -27.89 -152.83
N GLN A 97 -36.71 -26.96 -152.95
CA GLN A 97 -36.45 -25.52 -153.17
C GLN A 97 -35.51 -24.89 -152.14
N ALA A 98 -35.59 -25.25 -150.86
CA ALA A 98 -34.66 -24.77 -149.82
C ALA A 98 -33.23 -25.30 -150.01
N GLU A 99 -33.07 -26.50 -150.58
CA GLU A 99 -31.76 -27.04 -150.97
C GLU A 99 -31.27 -26.44 -152.28
N LEU A 100 -32.17 -26.08 -153.20
CA LEU A 100 -31.85 -25.35 -154.43
C LEU A 100 -31.45 -23.90 -154.12
N GLU A 101 -32.09 -23.21 -153.17
CA GLU A 101 -31.70 -21.88 -152.69
C GLU A 101 -30.42 -21.92 -151.84
N ARG A 102 -30.22 -22.96 -151.03
CA ARG A 102 -28.94 -23.21 -150.34
C ARG A 102 -27.82 -23.49 -151.34
N ILE A 103 -28.05 -24.33 -152.36
CA ILE A 103 -27.08 -24.63 -153.43
C ILE A 103 -26.90 -23.42 -154.34
N MET A 104 -27.92 -22.60 -154.63
CA MET A 104 -27.77 -21.34 -155.38
C MET A 104 -27.07 -20.26 -154.54
N GLY A 105 -27.30 -20.18 -153.23
CA GLY A 105 -26.59 -19.27 -152.31
C GLY A 105 -25.15 -19.70 -152.02
N GLN A 106 -24.86 -21.01 -152.06
CA GLN A 106 -23.51 -21.58 -151.93
C GLN A 106 -22.76 -21.70 -153.28
N SER A 107 -23.46 -21.75 -154.42
CA SER A 107 -22.89 -21.74 -155.78
C SER A 107 -22.83 -20.34 -156.39
N ARG A 108 -23.50 -19.34 -155.78
CA ARG A 108 -23.20 -17.92 -156.00
C ARG A 108 -21.77 -17.68 -155.50
N VAL A 109 -20.85 -17.64 -156.45
CA VAL A 109 -19.48 -17.20 -156.24
C VAL A 109 -19.54 -15.75 -155.79
N LEU A 110 -19.60 -15.55 -154.46
CA LEU A 110 -19.43 -14.26 -153.84
C LEU A 110 -18.17 -13.63 -154.46
N THR A 111 -18.34 -12.45 -155.04
CA THR A 111 -17.24 -11.63 -155.52
C THR A 111 -16.26 -11.41 -154.36
N LYS A 112 -14.97 -11.24 -154.66
CA LYS A 112 -13.93 -11.05 -153.62
C LYS A 112 -14.35 -10.00 -152.59
N GLU A 113 -15.01 -8.94 -153.05
CA GLU A 113 -15.52 -7.82 -152.25
C GLU A 113 -16.62 -8.25 -151.24
N GLU A 114 -17.56 -9.13 -151.61
CA GLU A 114 -18.63 -9.59 -150.70
C GLU A 114 -18.10 -10.58 -149.63
N ARG A 115 -17.06 -11.35 -149.94
CA ARG A 115 -16.35 -12.19 -148.95
C ARG A 115 -15.49 -11.34 -148.01
N GLU A 116 -14.83 -10.32 -148.54
CA GLU A 116 -14.02 -9.39 -147.77
C GLU A 116 -14.90 -8.58 -146.81
N THR A 117 -16.04 -8.05 -147.24
CA THR A 117 -16.96 -7.30 -146.36
C THR A 117 -17.58 -8.15 -145.24
N THR A 118 -17.89 -9.43 -145.49
CA THR A 118 -18.41 -10.34 -144.46
C THR A 118 -17.32 -10.78 -143.47
N VAL A 119 -16.10 -11.05 -143.94
CA VAL A 119 -14.93 -11.31 -143.07
C VAL A 119 -14.55 -10.05 -142.28
N GLU A 120 -14.60 -8.87 -142.91
CA GLU A 120 -14.32 -7.59 -142.26
C GLU A 120 -15.36 -7.23 -141.20
N SER A 121 -16.65 -7.46 -141.45
CA SER A 121 -17.71 -7.24 -140.45
C SER A 121 -17.59 -8.21 -139.26
N GLN A 122 -17.26 -9.49 -139.51
CA GLN A 122 -16.95 -10.44 -138.43
C GLN A 122 -15.67 -10.07 -137.68
N ARG A 123 -14.64 -9.57 -138.37
CA ARG A 123 -13.40 -9.09 -137.77
C ARG A 123 -13.67 -7.85 -136.90
N LYS A 124 -14.41 -6.86 -137.41
CA LYS A 124 -14.83 -5.67 -136.67
C LYS A 124 -15.69 -6.02 -135.45
N ALA A 125 -16.61 -6.98 -135.55
CA ALA A 125 -17.40 -7.44 -134.40
C ALA A 125 -16.55 -8.15 -133.34
N ARG A 126 -15.58 -8.98 -133.76
CA ARG A 126 -14.62 -9.62 -132.83
C ARG A 126 -13.68 -8.60 -132.17
N GLU A 127 -13.24 -7.59 -132.92
CA GLU A 127 -12.40 -6.50 -132.44
C GLU A 127 -13.16 -5.62 -131.43
N GLN A 128 -14.40 -5.22 -131.73
CA GLN A 128 -15.27 -4.50 -130.78
C GLN A 128 -15.55 -5.30 -129.51
N ALA A 129 -15.71 -6.63 -129.60
CA ALA A 129 -15.88 -7.50 -128.45
C ALA A 129 -14.59 -7.63 -127.62
N ALA A 130 -13.42 -7.65 -128.27
CA ALA A 130 -12.12 -7.64 -127.61
C ALA A 130 -11.86 -6.30 -126.91
N ASP A 131 -12.11 -5.17 -127.57
CA ASP A 131 -11.99 -3.84 -126.98
C ASP A 131 -12.94 -3.65 -125.78
N ALA A 132 -14.17 -4.17 -125.85
CA ALA A 132 -15.11 -4.14 -124.74
C ALA A 132 -14.70 -5.05 -123.57
N ALA A 133 -13.93 -6.11 -123.83
CA ALA A 133 -13.34 -6.95 -122.78
C ALA A 133 -12.11 -6.28 -122.17
N GLU A 134 -11.26 -5.63 -122.97
CA GLU A 134 -10.10 -4.89 -122.51
C GLU A 134 -10.50 -3.67 -121.65
N LYS A 135 -11.48 -2.88 -122.07
CA LYS A 135 -12.02 -1.77 -121.26
C LYS A 135 -12.58 -2.25 -119.92
N ARG A 136 -13.25 -3.41 -119.89
CA ARG A 136 -13.73 -4.03 -118.63
C ARG A 136 -12.56 -4.50 -117.75
N LYS A 137 -11.49 -5.01 -118.35
CA LYS A 137 -10.27 -5.41 -117.64
C LYS A 137 -9.57 -4.19 -117.03
N VAL A 138 -9.36 -3.13 -117.80
CA VAL A 138 -8.74 -1.87 -117.31
C VAL A 138 -9.58 -1.25 -116.18
N HIS A 139 -10.91 -1.17 -116.35
CA HIS A 139 -11.78 -0.66 -115.29
C HIS A 139 -11.75 -1.53 -114.02
N MET A 140 -11.60 -2.85 -114.15
CA MET A 140 -11.45 -3.75 -113.01
C MET A 140 -10.09 -3.55 -112.33
N GLU A 141 -9.01 -3.39 -113.09
CA GLU A 141 -7.68 -3.09 -112.57
C GLU A 141 -7.63 -1.73 -111.86
N GLU A 142 -8.28 -0.69 -112.38
CA GLU A 142 -8.41 0.62 -111.74
C GLU A 142 -9.25 0.56 -110.45
N ALA A 143 -10.34 -0.22 -110.46
CA ALA A 143 -11.16 -0.49 -109.28
C ALA A 143 -10.37 -1.29 -108.22
N ASP A 144 -9.53 -2.25 -108.62
CA ASP A 144 -8.68 -3.02 -107.72
C ASP A 144 -7.55 -2.16 -107.14
N LEU A 145 -6.92 -1.28 -107.93
CA LEU A 145 -5.90 -0.35 -107.45
C LEU A 145 -6.47 0.68 -106.47
N SER A 146 -7.68 1.20 -106.73
CA SER A 146 -8.35 2.10 -105.80
C SER A 146 -8.81 1.38 -104.52
N ARG A 147 -9.26 0.12 -104.63
CA ARG A 147 -9.58 -0.73 -103.47
C ARG A 147 -8.34 -1.08 -102.65
N GLN A 148 -7.17 -1.25 -103.25
CA GLN A 148 -5.91 -1.46 -102.54
C GLN A 148 -5.42 -0.18 -101.83
N LYS A 149 -5.53 0.98 -102.47
CA LYS A 149 -5.13 2.27 -101.86
C LYS A 149 -6.06 2.70 -100.71
N ASN A 150 -7.33 2.33 -100.78
CA ASN A 150 -8.34 2.67 -99.77
C ASN A 150 -8.62 1.52 -98.78
N GLN A 151 -7.79 0.48 -98.75
CA GLN A 151 -7.85 -0.53 -97.69
C GLN A 151 -7.51 0.15 -96.36
N ALA A 152 -8.42 0.05 -95.39
CA ALA A 152 -8.15 0.51 -94.04
C ALA A 152 -6.94 -0.25 -93.49
N LEU A 153 -5.99 0.50 -92.89
CA LEU A 153 -4.85 -0.09 -92.19
C LEU A 153 -5.35 -1.14 -91.21
N SER A 154 -4.70 -2.30 -91.19
CA SER A 154 -5.03 -3.36 -90.24
C SER A 154 -4.89 -2.84 -88.80
N ASP A 155 -5.68 -3.34 -87.85
CA ASP A 155 -5.58 -2.97 -86.43
C ASP A 155 -4.14 -3.14 -85.87
N LEU A 156 -3.36 -4.06 -86.47
CA LEU A 156 -1.95 -4.24 -86.16
C LEU A 156 -1.06 -3.11 -86.72
N GLU A 157 -1.40 -2.59 -87.88
CA GLU A 157 -0.68 -1.48 -88.55
C GLU A 157 -1.00 -0.14 -87.89
N THR A 158 -2.25 0.10 -87.47
CA THR A 158 -2.63 1.28 -86.69
C THR A 158 -1.94 1.28 -85.33
N ALA A 159 -1.96 0.16 -84.60
CA ALA A 159 -1.24 0.03 -83.34
C ALA A 159 0.28 0.17 -83.51
N ALA A 160 0.86 -0.31 -84.62
CA ALA A 160 2.26 -0.09 -84.92
C ALA A 160 2.57 1.38 -85.22
N SER A 161 1.68 2.07 -85.96
CA SER A 161 1.79 3.49 -86.25
C SER A 161 1.69 4.35 -84.99
N GLU A 162 0.73 4.09 -84.10
CA GLU A 162 0.59 4.78 -82.81
C GLU A 162 1.81 4.58 -81.91
N ARG A 163 2.35 3.36 -81.86
CA ARG A 163 3.61 3.10 -81.14
C ARG A 163 4.78 3.86 -81.74
N ALA A 164 4.88 3.90 -83.07
CA ALA A 164 5.93 4.66 -83.75
C ALA A 164 5.79 6.16 -83.48
N GLN A 165 4.57 6.70 -83.50
CA GLN A 165 4.27 8.09 -83.17
C GLN A 165 4.61 8.41 -81.71
N TYR A 166 4.17 7.59 -80.75
CA TYR A 166 4.51 7.77 -79.34
C TYR A 166 6.04 7.72 -79.12
N LEU A 167 6.75 6.83 -79.81
CA LEU A 167 8.22 6.76 -79.72
C LEU A 167 8.87 8.01 -80.30
N LEU A 168 8.38 8.53 -81.43
CA LEU A 168 8.85 9.78 -82.02
C LEU A 168 8.56 10.98 -81.11
N GLU A 169 7.36 11.07 -80.57
CA GLU A 169 6.97 12.10 -79.60
C GLU A 169 7.84 12.04 -78.36
N ARG A 170 8.01 10.86 -77.75
CA ARG A 170 8.89 10.66 -76.60
C ARG A 170 10.35 10.97 -76.90
N ALA A 171 10.84 10.62 -78.09
CA ALA A 171 12.18 10.99 -78.52
C ALA A 171 12.32 12.51 -78.66
N ASN A 172 11.31 13.17 -79.22
CA ASN A 172 11.26 14.62 -79.31
C ASN A 172 11.20 15.27 -77.93
N THR A 173 10.37 14.80 -76.98
CA THR A 173 10.32 15.36 -75.62
C THR A 173 11.65 15.22 -74.91
N LEU A 174 12.29 14.05 -74.97
CA LEU A 174 13.63 13.84 -74.38
C LEU A 174 14.68 14.75 -75.03
N ARG A 175 14.56 15.04 -76.33
CA ARG A 175 15.43 15.99 -77.02
C ARG A 175 15.22 17.42 -76.50
N MET A 176 13.96 17.85 -76.33
CA MET A 176 13.64 19.15 -75.75
C MET A 176 14.12 19.26 -74.28
N GLU A 177 13.95 18.20 -73.48
CA GLU A 177 14.45 18.16 -72.09
C GLU A 177 15.98 18.27 -71.98
N GLN A 178 16.71 17.88 -73.04
CA GLN A 178 18.16 18.03 -73.09
C GLN A 178 18.61 19.46 -73.40
N GLU A 179 17.72 20.32 -73.90
CA GLU A 179 18.03 21.73 -74.16
C GLU A 179 18.37 22.45 -72.85
N ASP A 180 19.43 23.26 -72.87
CA ASP A 180 19.97 23.87 -71.64
C ASP A 180 18.98 24.86 -70.98
N GLU A 181 18.10 25.48 -71.77
CA GLU A 181 17.04 26.35 -71.27
C GLU A 181 16.00 25.55 -70.46
N VAL A 182 15.60 24.38 -70.96
CA VAL A 182 14.66 23.48 -70.28
C VAL A 182 15.29 22.91 -69.01
N LYS A 183 16.58 22.58 -69.02
CA LYS A 183 17.30 22.18 -67.79
C LYS A 183 17.32 23.30 -66.74
N LYS A 184 17.63 24.54 -67.13
CA LYS A 184 17.60 25.70 -66.21
C LYS A 184 16.19 25.93 -65.66
N LEU A 185 15.15 25.78 -66.48
CA LEU A 185 13.77 25.84 -66.02
C LEU A 185 13.45 24.72 -65.03
N ASN A 186 13.88 23.48 -65.30
CA ASN A 186 13.71 22.35 -64.38
C ASN A 186 14.44 22.57 -63.05
N GLU A 187 15.64 23.16 -63.07
CA GLU A 187 16.38 23.57 -61.88
C GLU A 187 15.60 24.63 -61.07
N LEU A 188 15.02 25.63 -61.74
CA LEU A 188 14.19 26.64 -61.08
C LEU A 188 12.91 26.04 -60.49
N ILE A 189 12.23 25.16 -61.23
CA ILE A 189 11.03 24.46 -60.75
C ILE A 189 11.36 23.63 -59.52
N LEU A 190 12.46 22.87 -59.54
CA LEU A 190 12.93 22.10 -58.40
C LEU A 190 13.26 23.00 -57.22
N GLY A 191 13.93 24.14 -57.48
CA GLY A 191 14.21 25.15 -56.46
C GLY A 191 12.93 25.66 -55.79
N VAL A 192 11.91 26.03 -56.57
CA VAL A 192 10.61 26.48 -56.07
C VAL A 192 9.90 25.38 -55.26
N GLN A 193 9.94 24.12 -55.72
CA GLN A 193 9.39 22.98 -54.98
C GLN A 193 10.10 22.78 -53.64
N CYS A 194 11.43 22.87 -53.61
CA CYS A 194 12.21 22.79 -52.38
C CYS A 194 11.91 23.96 -51.43
N HIS A 195 11.70 25.17 -51.95
CA HIS A 195 11.30 26.33 -51.15
C HIS A 195 9.91 26.13 -50.54
N ALA A 196 8.92 25.71 -51.33
CA ALA A 196 7.58 25.42 -50.85
C ALA A 196 7.59 24.36 -49.73
N MET A 197 8.32 23.26 -49.93
CA MET A 197 8.52 22.22 -48.91
C MET A 197 9.22 22.73 -47.65
N ARG A 198 10.18 23.65 -47.79
CA ARG A 198 10.87 24.24 -46.64
C ARG A 198 9.96 25.17 -45.87
N ASP A 199 9.14 25.97 -46.56
CA ASP A 199 8.22 26.90 -45.94
C ASP A 199 7.16 26.14 -45.13
N THR A 200 6.60 25.05 -45.68
CA THR A 200 5.69 24.16 -44.93
C THR A 200 6.37 23.55 -43.71
N GLN A 201 7.63 23.07 -43.82
CA GLN A 201 8.38 22.55 -42.67
C GLN A 201 8.65 23.62 -41.60
N ILE A 202 8.90 24.87 -41.99
CA ILE A 202 9.10 25.97 -41.06
C ILE A 202 7.80 26.27 -40.31
N GLU A 203 6.66 26.26 -41.01
CA GLU A 203 5.33 26.43 -40.40
C GLU A 203 5.00 25.30 -39.44
N GLU A 204 5.20 24.05 -39.84
CA GLU A 204 5.04 22.86 -38.98
C GLU A 204 5.92 22.97 -37.73
N LYS A 205 7.19 23.35 -37.88
CA LYS A 205 8.09 23.54 -36.74
C LYS A 205 7.59 24.64 -35.80
N LYS A 206 7.09 25.75 -36.32
CA LYS A 206 6.51 26.83 -35.50
C LYS A 206 5.27 26.35 -34.73
N GLN A 207 4.40 25.59 -35.38
CA GLN A 207 3.21 25.00 -34.75
C GLN A 207 3.62 24.05 -33.62
N ILE A 208 4.53 23.11 -33.87
CA ILE A 208 5.04 22.17 -32.87
C ILE A 208 5.64 22.91 -31.67
N LEU A 209 6.43 23.97 -31.91
CA LEU A 209 7.00 24.77 -30.82
C LEU A 209 5.93 25.50 -30.02
N SER A 210 4.89 26.02 -30.68
CA SER A 210 3.79 26.69 -29.98
C SER A 210 2.97 25.72 -29.13
N GLU A 211 2.68 24.52 -29.64
CA GLU A 211 1.97 23.47 -28.90
C GLU A 211 2.80 22.98 -27.71
N LEU A 212 4.09 22.73 -27.92
CA LEU A 212 5.01 22.33 -26.86
C LEU A 212 5.06 23.40 -25.76
N HIS A 213 5.15 24.69 -26.12
CA HIS A 213 5.11 25.77 -25.15
C HIS A 213 3.78 25.83 -24.37
N THR A 214 2.64 25.59 -25.02
CA THR A 214 1.36 25.53 -24.31
C THR A 214 1.26 24.36 -23.35
N GLU A 215 1.81 23.20 -23.69
CA GLU A 215 1.87 22.04 -22.79
C GLU A 215 2.85 22.26 -21.64
N GLU A 216 4.00 22.91 -21.87
CA GLU A 216 4.91 23.34 -20.80
C GLU A 216 4.19 24.25 -19.79
N LEU A 217 3.49 25.30 -20.25
CA LEU A 217 2.72 26.19 -19.39
C LEU A 217 1.61 25.44 -18.62
N ARG A 218 0.96 24.47 -19.25
CA ARG A 218 -0.06 23.63 -18.61
C ARG A 218 0.55 22.75 -17.51
N LEU A 219 1.71 22.16 -17.76
CA LEU A 219 2.43 21.34 -16.78
C LEU A 219 2.93 22.19 -15.61
N ASP A 220 3.47 23.38 -15.88
CA ASP A 220 3.90 24.33 -14.86
C ASP A 220 2.73 24.73 -13.96
N ALA A 221 1.57 25.07 -14.54
CA ALA A 221 0.35 25.37 -13.78
C ALA A 221 -0.13 24.17 -12.93
N MET A 222 -0.01 22.94 -13.44
CA MET A 222 -0.35 21.74 -12.69
C MET A 222 0.62 21.53 -11.51
N MET A 223 1.92 21.71 -11.73
CA MET A 223 2.94 21.62 -10.68
C MET A 223 2.77 22.69 -9.61
N GLU A 224 2.42 23.93 -9.99
CA GLU A 224 2.12 25.00 -9.05
C GLU A 224 0.87 24.71 -8.21
N ALA A 225 -0.19 24.17 -8.82
CA ALA A 225 -1.38 23.75 -8.11
C ALA A 225 -1.11 22.59 -7.14
N ASP A 226 -0.28 21.62 -7.53
CA ASP A 226 0.17 20.54 -6.64
C ASP A 226 1.01 21.09 -5.48
N ARG A 227 1.91 22.05 -5.75
CA ARG A 227 2.72 22.73 -4.73
C ARG A 227 1.82 23.49 -3.74
N GLN A 228 0.81 24.21 -4.22
CA GLN A 228 -0.16 24.91 -3.38
C GLN A 228 -0.95 23.93 -2.50
N ARG A 229 -1.49 22.85 -3.08
CA ARG A 229 -2.19 21.81 -2.32
C ARG A 229 -1.29 21.16 -1.26
N ALA A 230 -0.01 20.95 -1.56
CA ALA A 230 0.95 20.42 -0.59
C ALA A 230 1.21 21.40 0.57
N LEU A 231 1.31 22.71 0.29
CA LEU A 231 1.43 23.74 1.31
C LEU A 231 0.16 23.83 2.17
N GLU A 232 -1.02 23.84 1.57
CA GLU A 232 -2.30 23.84 2.30
C GLU A 232 -2.43 22.61 3.21
N ALA A 233 -2.05 21.42 2.73
CA ALA A 233 -2.04 20.21 3.55
C ALA A 233 -1.06 20.32 4.73
N GLN A 234 0.12 20.91 4.51
CA GLN A 234 1.11 21.13 5.56
C GLN A 234 0.60 22.15 6.59
N GLU A 235 -0.04 23.23 6.15
CA GLU A 235 -0.68 24.22 7.02
C GLU A 235 -1.78 23.59 7.87
N GLN A 236 -2.65 22.76 7.30
CA GLN A 236 -3.68 22.02 8.05
C GLN A 236 -3.06 21.09 9.11
N ILE A 237 -1.97 20.39 8.79
CA ILE A 237 -1.25 19.55 9.77
C ILE A 237 -0.72 20.41 10.92
N ASP A 238 -0.14 21.57 10.61
CA ASP A 238 0.42 22.46 11.62
C ASP A 238 -0.66 23.14 12.47
N GLU A 239 -1.82 23.47 11.88
CA GLU A 239 -3.01 23.90 12.62
C GLU A 239 -3.52 22.82 13.57
N LEU A 240 -3.65 21.57 13.12
CA LEU A 240 -4.04 20.46 13.98
C LEU A 240 -3.05 20.26 15.14
N ARG A 241 -1.75 20.37 14.87
CA ARG A 241 -0.71 20.33 15.92
C ARG A 241 -0.83 21.50 16.89
N LYS A 242 -1.10 22.72 16.41
CA LYS A 242 -1.34 23.89 17.27
C LYS A 242 -2.57 23.66 18.15
N ASN A 243 -3.66 23.16 17.58
CA ASN A 243 -4.89 22.85 18.30
C ASN A 243 -4.66 21.78 19.37
N GLN A 244 -3.91 20.72 19.07
CA GLN A 244 -3.51 19.71 20.07
C GLN A 244 -2.69 20.32 21.21
N ARG A 245 -1.76 21.24 20.93
CA ARG A 245 -1.00 21.96 21.98
C ARG A 245 -1.91 22.84 22.84
N LEU A 246 -2.88 23.52 22.22
CA LEU A 246 -3.86 24.32 22.94
C LEU A 246 -4.75 23.46 23.84
N LEU A 247 -5.24 22.32 23.34
CA LEU A 247 -5.99 21.34 24.13
C LEU A 247 -5.16 20.76 25.29
N GLY A 248 -3.88 20.45 25.03
CA GLY A 248 -2.95 20.05 26.08
C GLY A 248 -2.77 21.12 27.15
N LYS A 249 -2.58 22.38 26.74
CA LYS A 249 -2.48 23.54 27.64
C LYS A 249 -3.74 23.70 28.49
N THR A 250 -4.93 23.63 27.90
CA THR A 250 -6.19 23.81 28.65
C THR A 250 -6.42 22.66 29.62
N CYS A 251 -6.05 21.43 29.28
CA CYS A 251 -6.11 20.30 30.21
C CYS A 251 -5.18 20.50 31.42
N ILE A 252 -3.95 20.96 31.20
CA ILE A 252 -3.01 21.26 32.29
C ILE A 252 -3.53 22.39 33.18
N LEU A 253 -4.09 23.46 32.58
CA LEU A 253 -4.67 24.55 33.36
C LEU A 253 -5.82 24.06 34.25
N LYS A 254 -6.72 23.22 33.71
CA LYS A 254 -7.78 22.60 34.51
C LYS A 254 -7.21 21.74 35.65
N GLN A 255 -6.20 20.92 35.39
CA GLN A 255 -5.54 20.13 36.45
C GLN A 255 -4.90 20.99 37.54
N ILE A 256 -4.39 22.17 37.19
CA ILE A 256 -3.85 23.12 38.18
C ILE A 256 -4.98 23.71 39.02
N GLU A 257 -6.08 24.11 38.39
CA GLU A 257 -7.28 24.62 39.05
C GLU A 257 -7.88 23.57 39.99
N ASP A 258 -8.12 22.35 39.52
CA ASP A 258 -8.62 21.22 40.33
C ASP A 258 -7.73 20.97 41.56
N ARG A 259 -6.40 20.98 41.38
CA ARG A 259 -5.45 20.81 42.50
C ARG A 259 -5.44 21.98 43.47
N GLN A 260 -5.69 23.20 42.99
CA GLN A 260 -5.82 24.36 43.86
C GLN A 260 -7.10 24.24 44.69
N GLU A 261 -8.22 23.85 44.07
CA GLU A 261 -9.48 23.59 44.78
C GLU A 261 -9.32 22.48 45.83
N GLU A 262 -8.67 21.36 45.49
CA GLU A 262 -8.37 20.28 46.43
C GLU A 262 -7.53 20.77 47.63
N ARG A 263 -6.54 21.63 47.40
CA ARG A 263 -5.73 22.22 48.48
C ARG A 263 -6.57 23.12 49.38
N MET A 264 -7.40 23.98 48.79
CA MET A 264 -8.31 24.84 49.55
C MET A 264 -9.26 23.99 50.42
N LEU A 265 -9.82 22.90 49.87
CA LEU A 265 -10.66 21.98 50.63
C LEU A 265 -9.90 21.30 51.78
N GLN A 266 -8.65 20.87 51.55
CA GLN A 266 -7.82 20.28 52.60
C GLN A 266 -7.46 21.29 53.71
N GLU A 267 -7.21 22.55 53.36
CA GLU A 267 -6.97 23.62 54.32
C GLU A 267 -8.23 23.89 55.16
N MET A 268 -9.40 24.00 54.52
CA MET A 268 -10.68 24.13 55.23
C MET A 268 -10.96 22.96 56.18
N LEU A 269 -10.65 21.72 55.79
CA LEU A 269 -10.79 20.55 56.66
C LEU A 269 -9.84 20.61 57.87
N LYS A 270 -8.58 20.99 57.66
CA LYS A 270 -7.61 21.17 58.75
C LYS A 270 -8.04 22.28 59.71
N GLU A 271 -8.60 23.37 59.20
CA GLU A 271 -9.14 24.45 60.03
C GLU A 271 -10.32 23.96 60.88
N GLN A 272 -11.24 23.18 60.29
CA GLN A 272 -12.34 22.56 61.03
C GLN A 272 -11.84 21.59 62.11
N GLU A 273 -10.87 20.73 61.79
CA GLU A 273 -10.25 19.83 62.76
C GLU A 273 -9.54 20.60 63.88
N ALA A 274 -8.83 21.68 63.55
CA ALA A 274 -8.17 22.54 64.52
C ALA A 274 -9.19 23.22 65.46
N GLN A 275 -10.30 23.73 64.92
CA GLN A 275 -11.41 24.29 65.71
C GLN A 275 -12.01 23.23 66.65
N GLN A 276 -12.30 22.03 66.15
CA GLN A 276 -12.80 20.93 66.98
C GLN A 276 -11.82 20.54 68.08
N MET A 277 -10.51 20.56 67.80
CA MET A 277 -9.48 20.31 68.79
C MET A 277 -9.42 21.40 69.86
N LEU A 278 -9.55 22.67 69.47
CA LEU A 278 -9.64 23.79 70.42
C LEU A 278 -10.88 23.67 71.30
N GLU A 279 -12.06 23.41 70.74
CA GLU A 279 -13.28 23.19 71.52
C GLU A 279 -13.15 22.04 72.52
N LYS A 280 -12.51 20.93 72.11
CA LYS A 280 -12.24 19.80 73.02
C LYS A 280 -11.30 20.21 74.15
N LEU A 281 -10.26 20.99 73.83
CA LEU A 281 -9.32 21.49 74.84
C LEU A 281 -10.02 22.41 75.83
N GLU A 282 -10.88 23.31 75.36
CA GLU A 282 -11.70 24.20 76.20
C GLU A 282 -12.64 23.41 77.10
N ARG A 283 -13.33 22.38 76.58
CA ARG A 283 -14.19 21.49 77.40
C ARG A 283 -13.39 20.79 78.49
N LEU A 284 -12.20 20.26 78.18
CA LEU A 284 -11.33 19.62 79.16
C LEU A 284 -10.86 20.62 80.24
N GLN A 285 -10.50 21.85 79.85
CA GLN A 285 -10.15 22.90 80.80
C GLN A 285 -11.31 23.25 81.74
N MET A 286 -12.53 23.35 81.22
CA MET A 286 -13.73 23.59 82.04
C MET A 286 -13.99 22.41 83.00
N GLU A 287 -13.88 21.17 82.54
CA GLU A 287 -14.01 19.97 83.39
C GLU A 287 -12.92 19.93 84.48
N GLU A 288 -11.68 20.31 84.16
CA GLU A 288 -10.58 20.42 85.14
C GLU A 288 -10.88 21.51 86.18
N LEU A 289 -11.39 22.67 85.78
CA LEU A 289 -11.79 23.75 86.69
C LEU A 289 -12.91 23.27 87.64
N GLU A 290 -13.96 22.63 87.11
CA GLU A 290 -15.04 22.07 87.93
C GLU A 290 -14.54 20.99 88.89
N ALA A 291 -13.62 20.13 88.45
CA ALA A 291 -13.02 19.12 89.31
C ALA A 291 -12.18 19.75 90.43
N MET A 292 -11.47 20.84 90.14
CA MET A 292 -10.74 21.61 91.14
C MET A 292 -11.65 22.30 92.14
N GLU A 293 -12.80 22.83 91.69
CA GLU A 293 -13.82 23.40 92.57
C GLU A 293 -14.43 22.34 93.48
N LYS A 294 -14.83 21.18 92.94
CA LYS A 294 -15.35 20.04 93.74
C LYS A 294 -14.34 19.59 94.79
N LYS A 295 -13.05 19.49 94.43
CA LYS A 295 -11.98 19.16 95.40
C LYS A 295 -11.86 20.21 96.50
N LYS A 296 -11.98 21.50 96.19
CA LYS A 296 -11.99 22.57 97.20
C LYS A 296 -13.21 22.48 98.10
N GLU A 297 -14.39 22.20 97.54
CA GLU A 297 -15.61 22.00 98.33
C GLU A 297 -15.50 20.79 99.27
N GLU A 298 -14.98 19.66 98.78
CA GLU A 298 -14.70 18.48 99.59
C GLU A 298 -13.68 18.77 100.70
N GLN A 299 -12.59 19.48 100.39
CA GLN A 299 -11.62 19.93 101.38
C GLN A 299 -12.28 20.81 102.45
N ASN A 300 -13.14 21.76 102.05
CA ASN A 300 -13.86 22.63 102.98
C ASN A 300 -14.84 21.82 103.85
N ARG A 301 -15.55 20.84 103.29
CA ARG A 301 -16.44 19.93 104.04
C ARG A 301 -15.66 19.15 105.09
N ILE A 302 -14.54 18.55 104.71
CA ILE A 302 -13.66 17.81 105.61
C ILE A 302 -13.12 18.74 106.71
N GLN A 303 -12.73 19.98 106.38
CA GLN A 303 -12.28 20.95 107.36
C GLN A 303 -13.38 21.32 108.37
N LEU A 304 -14.62 21.52 107.92
CA LEU A 304 -15.76 21.78 108.80
C LEU A 304 -16.08 20.58 109.70
N GLU A 305 -15.97 19.36 109.18
CA GLU A 305 -16.13 18.13 109.97
C GLU A 305 -15.02 17.99 111.03
N ILE A 306 -13.77 18.28 110.67
CA ILE A 306 -12.65 18.30 111.63
C ILE A 306 -12.88 19.37 112.70
N GLN A 307 -13.36 20.55 112.34
CA GLN A 307 -13.69 21.61 113.31
C GLN A 307 -14.78 21.16 114.28
N LYS A 308 -15.87 20.56 113.80
CA LYS A 308 -16.93 19.99 114.66
C LYS A 308 -16.40 18.91 115.60
N ILE A 309 -15.59 17.98 115.09
CA ILE A 309 -14.97 16.91 115.91
C ILE A 309 -14.02 17.53 116.95
N ASN A 310 -13.30 18.60 116.61
CA ASN A 310 -12.42 19.29 117.56
C ASN A 310 -13.21 20.04 118.64
N GLU A 311 -14.32 20.68 118.30
CA GLU A 311 -15.25 21.32 119.23
C GLU A 311 -15.87 20.28 120.18
N GLU A 312 -16.34 19.16 119.65
CA GLU A 312 -16.88 18.03 120.44
C GLU A 312 -15.82 17.45 121.38
N ASN A 313 -14.57 17.30 120.92
CA ASN A 313 -13.45 16.87 121.76
C ASN A 313 -13.10 17.89 122.84
N LEU A 314 -13.21 19.19 122.56
CA LEU A 314 -12.99 20.26 123.56
C LEU A 314 -14.06 20.17 124.66
N ILE A 315 -15.34 20.09 124.27
CA ILE A 315 -16.46 19.95 125.20
C ILE A 315 -16.32 18.65 126.02
N ALA A 316 -15.91 17.54 125.40
CA ALA A 316 -15.65 16.29 126.11
C ALA A 316 -14.49 16.41 127.12
N LYS A 317 -13.43 17.16 126.80
CA LYS A 317 -12.33 17.46 127.73
C LYS A 317 -12.79 18.33 128.89
N GLU A 318 -13.64 19.32 128.64
CA GLU A 318 -14.20 20.18 129.69
C GLU A 318 -15.11 19.40 130.64
N ARG A 319 -15.99 18.54 130.10
CA ARG A 319 -16.82 17.63 130.91
C ARG A 319 -15.98 16.71 131.79
N ARG A 320 -14.91 16.12 131.26
CA ARG A 320 -13.97 15.30 132.06
C ARG A 320 -13.33 16.10 133.19
N LYS A 321 -12.94 17.35 132.93
CA LYS A 321 -12.38 18.23 133.98
C LYS A 321 -13.41 18.60 135.06
N GLU A 322 -14.68 18.76 134.68
CA GLU A 322 -15.76 19.03 135.63
C GLU A 322 -16.11 17.80 136.47
N GLU A 323 -16.11 16.61 135.88
CA GLU A 323 -16.23 15.33 136.58
C GLU A 323 -15.06 15.10 137.55
N GLU A 324 -13.82 15.42 137.15
CA GLU A 324 -12.64 15.38 138.02
C GLU A 324 -12.76 16.37 139.19
N ARG A 325 -13.17 17.62 138.94
CA ARG A 325 -13.39 18.62 140.02
C ARG A 325 -14.47 18.17 141.00
N GLN A 326 -15.54 17.57 140.52
CA GLN A 326 -16.61 17.04 141.38
C GLN A 326 -16.12 15.83 142.18
N ALA A 327 -15.31 14.96 141.57
CA ALA A 327 -14.66 13.85 142.27
C ALA A 327 -13.68 14.35 143.35
N ASP A 328 -12.92 15.41 143.09
CA ASP A 328 -11.99 16.02 144.05
C ASP A 328 -12.70 16.69 145.23
N ILE A 329 -13.82 17.38 144.99
CA ILE A 329 -14.65 17.96 146.07
C ILE A 329 -15.26 16.85 146.94
N ASN A 330 -15.74 15.77 146.32
CA ASN A 330 -16.30 14.63 147.03
C ASN A 330 -15.21 13.86 147.82
N ALA A 331 -14.00 13.74 147.26
CA ALA A 331 -12.84 13.17 147.95
C ALA A 331 -12.41 14.04 149.14
N MET A 332 -12.36 15.36 148.98
CA MET A 332 -12.04 16.32 150.05
C MET A 332 -13.04 16.23 151.21
N GLN A 333 -14.34 16.21 150.92
CA GLN A 333 -15.39 16.07 151.94
C GLN A 333 -15.37 14.70 152.63
N TYR A 334 -14.99 13.64 151.90
CA TYR A 334 -14.78 12.31 152.49
C TYR A 334 -13.53 12.28 153.38
N THR A 335 -12.43 12.92 152.97
CA THR A 335 -11.19 13.00 153.76
C THR A 335 -11.35 13.84 155.02
N GLN A 336 -12.03 14.99 154.98
CA GLN A 336 -12.25 15.82 156.18
C GLN A 336 -13.08 15.08 157.25
N LYS A 337 -14.16 14.40 156.82
CA LYS A 337 -15.00 13.58 157.71
C LYS A 337 -14.30 12.31 158.22
N LYS A 338 -13.19 11.91 157.59
CA LYS A 338 -12.36 10.77 158.00
C LYS A 338 -11.25 11.22 158.96
N MET A 339 -10.59 12.34 158.69
CA MET A 339 -9.55 12.93 159.54
C MET A 339 -10.06 13.36 160.92
N GLU A 340 -11.29 13.84 161.04
CA GLU A 340 -11.92 14.15 162.35
C GLU A 340 -12.21 12.89 163.18
N ARG A 341 -12.47 11.74 162.54
CA ARG A 341 -12.66 10.44 163.21
C ARG A 341 -11.34 9.71 163.50
N GLU A 342 -10.28 10.02 162.76
CA GLU A 342 -8.95 9.42 162.93
C GLU A 342 -8.09 10.19 163.94
N ALA A 343 -8.25 11.51 164.08
CA ALA A 343 -7.56 12.32 165.10
C ALA A 343 -7.91 11.90 166.54
N GLU A 344 -9.14 11.42 166.78
CA GLU A 344 -9.59 10.88 168.06
C GLU A 344 -9.04 9.46 168.35
N TYR A 345 -8.68 8.70 167.30
CA TYR A 345 -8.08 7.36 167.38
C TYR A 345 -6.53 7.37 167.36
N GLU A 346 -5.90 8.38 166.79
CA GLU A 346 -4.44 8.52 166.64
C GLU A 346 -3.72 8.87 167.96
N ALA A 347 -4.40 9.54 168.89
CA ALA A 347 -3.86 9.79 170.23
C ALA A 347 -3.65 8.48 171.03
N GLU A 348 -4.46 7.44 170.78
CA GLU A 348 -4.34 6.14 171.45
C GLU A 348 -3.38 5.16 170.74
N GLN A 349 -3.24 5.25 169.40
CA GLN A 349 -2.40 4.35 168.60
C GLN A 349 -0.89 4.70 168.58
N THR A 350 -0.50 5.90 168.99
CA THR A 350 0.93 6.33 169.00
C THR A 350 1.82 5.61 170.02
N ARG A 351 1.24 4.91 171.01
CA ARG A 351 1.99 4.02 171.91
C ARG A 351 2.24 2.62 171.32
N LEU A 352 1.50 2.27 170.27
CA LEU A 352 1.60 1.02 169.51
C LEU A 352 2.32 1.21 168.16
N LYS A 353 3.05 2.32 167.98
CA LYS A 353 4.12 2.41 166.96
C LYS A 353 5.19 1.33 167.11
N LYS A 354 5.18 0.55 168.18
CA LYS A 354 6.31 -0.26 168.58
C LYS A 354 6.37 -1.55 167.78
N GLU A 355 6.85 -1.42 166.56
CA GLU A 355 8.29 -1.55 166.28
C GLU A 355 8.55 -2.39 165.04
N LYS A 356 7.74 -3.40 164.71
CA LYS A 356 8.20 -4.40 163.71
C LYS A 356 7.15 -5.00 162.82
N GLU A 357 6.06 -4.28 162.54
CA GLU A 357 5.18 -4.65 161.44
C GLU A 357 5.48 -3.93 160.12
N LYS A 358 6.65 -4.33 159.60
CA LYS A 358 6.86 -4.77 158.22
C LYS A 358 7.08 -3.67 157.17
N GLU A 359 8.37 -3.35 157.01
CA GLU A 359 9.05 -3.05 155.72
C GLU A 359 8.68 -3.96 154.52
N VAL A 360 7.80 -4.95 154.69
CA VAL A 360 7.46 -5.97 153.69
C VAL A 360 5.96 -5.98 153.34
N ALA A 361 5.23 -4.89 153.63
CA ALA A 361 3.84 -4.72 153.21
C ALA A 361 3.68 -3.85 151.95
N ARG A 362 3.94 -4.41 150.75
CA ARG A 362 3.49 -3.90 149.43
C ARG A 362 4.51 -3.16 148.54
N LEU A 363 5.70 -3.72 148.33
CA LEU A 363 6.31 -3.75 146.98
C LEU A 363 5.54 -4.75 146.06
N ARG A 364 4.20 -4.70 146.16
CA ARG A 364 3.19 -5.19 145.22
C ARG A 364 2.40 -3.98 144.69
N ALA A 365 3.09 -2.89 144.38
CA ALA A 365 2.82 -2.18 143.13
C ALA A 365 3.47 -2.90 141.92
N LEU A 366 3.82 -4.18 142.12
CA LEU A 366 3.86 -5.29 141.16
C LEU A 366 2.50 -5.47 140.44
N GLN A 367 2.02 -4.41 139.81
CA GLN A 367 1.01 -4.40 138.75
C GLN A 367 1.64 -3.94 137.42
N GLU A 368 2.97 -4.02 137.31
CA GLU A 368 3.72 -3.85 136.06
C GLU A 368 3.79 -5.17 135.26
N ARG A 369 2.92 -6.16 135.56
CA ARG A 369 2.91 -7.45 134.86
C ARG A 369 1.72 -7.71 133.95
N ASP A 370 0.67 -6.89 133.99
CA ASP A 370 -0.48 -7.06 133.10
C ASP A 370 -0.47 -6.12 131.88
N ARG A 371 0.51 -5.20 131.76
CA ARG A 371 0.63 -4.29 130.61
C ARG A 371 1.54 -4.80 129.48
N ASP A 372 2.35 -5.82 129.70
CA ASP A 372 3.30 -6.31 128.69
C ASP A 372 2.76 -7.44 127.79
N LEU A 373 1.60 -8.03 128.08
CA LEU A 373 1.05 -9.12 127.25
C LEU A 373 0.32 -8.65 125.98
N LYS A 374 0.09 -7.35 125.79
CA LYS A 374 -0.52 -6.79 124.57
C LYS A 374 0.46 -6.13 123.60
N SER A 375 1.67 -5.74 124.02
CA SER A 375 2.69 -5.15 123.13
C SER A 375 3.45 -6.19 122.30
N GLU A 376 3.54 -7.44 122.76
CA GLU A 376 4.25 -8.51 122.04
C GLU A 376 3.44 -9.11 120.87
N GLN A 377 2.11 -9.06 120.89
CA GLN A 377 1.28 -9.63 119.81
C GLN A 377 1.22 -8.73 118.55
N ASP A 378 1.37 -7.42 118.69
CA ASP A 378 1.38 -6.48 117.56
C ASP A 378 2.76 -6.38 116.87
N ALA A 379 3.85 -6.63 117.63
CA ALA A 379 5.21 -6.68 117.07
C ALA A 379 5.42 -7.87 116.11
N VAL A 380 4.79 -9.02 116.36
CA VAL A 380 4.90 -10.22 115.51
C VAL A 380 4.01 -10.11 114.25
N ARG A 381 2.87 -9.41 114.35
CA ARG A 381 1.96 -9.19 113.21
C ARG A 381 2.54 -8.19 112.20
N ALA A 382 3.24 -7.15 112.68
CA ALA A 382 3.93 -6.17 111.84
C ALA A 382 5.09 -6.79 111.02
N ARG A 383 5.88 -7.70 111.61
CA ARG A 383 6.98 -8.38 110.89
C ARG A 383 6.51 -9.32 109.77
N ARG A 384 5.40 -10.05 109.98
CA ARG A 384 4.83 -10.93 108.94
C ARG A 384 4.23 -10.15 107.75
N ASN A 385 3.63 -8.99 108.00
CA ASN A 385 3.11 -8.12 106.94
C ASN A 385 4.22 -7.45 106.13
N GLN A 386 5.31 -7.04 106.77
CA GLN A 386 6.48 -6.47 106.08
C GLN A 386 7.17 -7.52 105.20
N GLU A 387 7.34 -8.76 105.68
CA GLU A 387 7.93 -9.85 104.88
C GLU A 387 7.02 -10.34 103.74
N ALA A 388 5.69 -10.33 103.93
CA ALA A 388 4.73 -10.65 102.87
C ALA A 388 4.71 -9.59 101.76
N ALA A 389 4.70 -8.30 102.15
CA ALA A 389 4.77 -7.18 101.21
C ALA A 389 6.11 -7.17 100.43
N GLU A 390 7.23 -7.47 101.08
CA GLU A 390 8.54 -7.55 100.43
C GLU A 390 8.62 -8.74 99.45
N ARG A 391 8.02 -9.89 99.80
CA ARG A 391 7.93 -11.04 98.88
C ARG A 391 7.04 -10.77 97.68
N GLU A 392 5.92 -10.08 97.85
CA GLU A 392 5.05 -9.67 96.75
C GLU A 392 5.70 -8.59 95.88
N TRP A 393 6.45 -7.66 96.47
CA TRP A 393 7.18 -6.63 95.74
C TRP A 393 8.29 -7.23 94.87
N ARG A 394 9.12 -8.15 95.41
CA ARG A 394 10.15 -8.86 94.62
C ARG A 394 9.55 -9.77 93.55
N ARG A 395 8.35 -10.33 93.75
CA ARG A 395 7.63 -11.09 92.70
C ARG A 395 7.13 -10.17 91.59
N LYS A 396 6.50 -9.04 91.94
CA LYS A 396 6.02 -8.05 90.98
C LYS A 396 7.17 -7.42 90.18
N GLU A 397 8.31 -7.12 90.82
CA GLU A 397 9.49 -6.61 90.12
C GLU A 397 10.02 -7.63 89.10
N LYS A 398 10.17 -8.90 89.49
CA LYS A 398 10.58 -9.98 88.58
C LYS A 398 9.60 -10.15 87.42
N GLU A 399 8.30 -10.19 87.68
CA GLU A 399 7.28 -10.28 86.62
C GLU A 399 7.31 -9.08 85.67
N GLN A 400 7.54 -7.86 86.18
CA GLN A 400 7.67 -6.66 85.35
C GLN A 400 8.94 -6.70 84.50
N THR A 401 10.07 -7.18 85.04
CA THR A 401 11.30 -7.37 84.24
C THR A 401 11.13 -8.45 83.16
N GLN A 402 10.44 -9.54 83.47
CA GLN A 402 10.14 -10.62 82.52
C GLN A 402 9.22 -10.13 81.39
N LYS A 403 8.13 -9.42 81.71
CA LYS A 403 7.24 -8.83 80.70
C LYS A 403 7.97 -7.86 79.78
N LYS A 404 8.81 -6.98 80.33
CA LYS A 404 9.65 -6.07 79.53
C LYS A 404 10.63 -6.81 78.63
N LEU A 405 11.17 -7.94 79.09
CA LEU A 405 12.10 -8.76 78.30
C LEU A 405 11.37 -9.50 77.18
N GLU A 406 10.19 -10.07 77.45
CA GLU A 406 9.31 -10.68 76.46
C GLU A 406 8.84 -9.68 75.40
N GLU A 407 8.42 -8.48 75.81
CA GLU A 407 8.05 -7.39 74.89
C GLU A 407 9.25 -6.95 74.03
N ALA A 408 10.44 -6.84 74.62
CA ALA A 408 11.66 -6.51 73.89
C ALA A 408 12.07 -7.61 72.89
N GLU A 409 11.87 -8.89 73.22
CA GLU A 409 12.11 -10.01 72.31
C GLU A 409 11.10 -10.05 71.16
N ARG A 410 9.82 -9.79 71.43
CA ARG A 410 8.78 -9.66 70.39
C ARG A 410 9.10 -8.53 69.42
N LEU A 411 9.45 -7.34 69.92
CA LEU A 411 9.86 -6.21 69.09
C LEU A 411 11.13 -6.51 68.26
N LYS A 412 12.07 -7.30 68.79
CA LYS A 412 13.24 -7.75 68.03
C LYS A 412 12.85 -8.75 66.93
N ALA A 413 11.90 -9.65 67.19
CA ALA A 413 11.41 -10.59 66.20
C ALA A 413 10.67 -9.87 65.05
N GLU A 414 9.74 -8.96 65.38
CA GLU A 414 9.02 -8.14 64.40
C GLU A 414 9.97 -7.27 63.57
N ARG A 415 11.00 -6.67 64.18
CA ARG A 415 12.03 -5.93 63.42
C ARG A 415 12.82 -6.84 62.48
N ARG A 416 13.13 -8.06 62.88
CA ARG A 416 13.81 -9.03 62.01
C ARG A 416 12.91 -9.42 60.83
N GLU A 417 11.63 -9.68 61.07
CA GLU A 417 10.65 -9.96 60.01
C GLU A 417 10.47 -8.77 59.05
N GLN A 418 10.45 -7.55 59.58
CA GLN A 418 10.40 -6.35 58.75
C GLN A 418 11.65 -6.21 57.87
N ILE A 419 12.83 -6.50 58.42
CA ILE A 419 14.10 -6.49 57.67
C ILE A 419 14.07 -7.56 56.57
N THR A 420 13.68 -8.80 56.88
CA THR A 420 13.65 -9.88 55.87
C THR A 420 12.62 -9.62 54.77
N GLN A 421 11.44 -9.07 55.11
CA GLN A 421 10.45 -8.63 54.12
C GLN A 421 11.00 -7.52 53.23
N ARG A 422 11.70 -6.53 53.81
CA ARG A 422 12.34 -5.45 53.05
C ARG A 422 13.43 -5.98 52.12
N GLU A 423 14.29 -6.88 52.60
CA GLU A 423 15.32 -7.55 51.80
C GLU A 423 14.71 -8.36 50.66
N HIS A 424 13.63 -9.09 50.91
CA HIS A 424 12.90 -9.84 49.88
C HIS A 424 12.33 -8.93 48.80
N MET A 425 11.70 -7.82 49.18
CA MET A 425 11.17 -6.83 48.24
C MET A 425 12.28 -6.18 47.40
N LEU A 426 13.42 -5.85 48.01
CA LEU A 426 14.60 -5.33 47.30
C LEU A 426 15.17 -6.37 46.32
N SER A 427 15.21 -7.65 46.71
CA SER A 427 15.65 -8.75 45.83
C SER A 427 14.72 -8.92 44.62
N ILE A 428 13.40 -8.84 44.82
CA ILE A 428 12.42 -8.87 43.73
C ILE A 428 12.61 -7.67 42.79
N GLN A 429 12.79 -6.46 43.33
CA GLN A 429 13.02 -5.26 42.53
C GLN A 429 14.29 -5.38 41.69
N ALA A 430 15.41 -5.78 42.30
CA ALA A 430 16.66 -6.02 41.58
C ALA A 430 16.52 -7.11 40.50
N GLY A 431 15.72 -8.15 40.76
CA GLY A 431 15.39 -9.17 39.77
C GLY A 431 14.59 -8.63 38.58
N ARG A 432 13.61 -7.75 38.82
CA ARG A 432 12.82 -7.09 37.78
C ARG A 432 13.70 -6.17 36.92
N GLU A 433 14.53 -5.35 37.56
CA GLU A 433 15.46 -4.44 36.88
C GLU A 433 16.46 -5.20 36.00
N ARG A 434 17.01 -6.32 36.49
CA ARG A 434 17.87 -7.21 35.69
C ARG A 434 17.12 -7.78 34.48
N ALA A 435 15.90 -8.25 34.67
CA ALA A 435 15.10 -8.80 33.58
C ALA A 435 14.74 -7.74 32.52
N GLU A 436 14.45 -6.51 32.94
CA GLU A 436 14.23 -5.38 32.03
C GLU A 436 15.52 -5.00 31.28
N PHE A 437 16.65 -4.92 31.98
CA PHE A 437 17.95 -4.68 31.37
C PHE A 437 18.31 -5.75 30.33
N GLU A 438 18.10 -7.03 30.64
CA GLU A 438 18.30 -8.12 29.69
C GLU A 438 17.38 -8.03 28.47
N ARG A 439 16.10 -7.64 28.65
CA ARG A 439 15.18 -7.42 27.53
C ARG A 439 15.68 -6.30 26.62
N VAL A 440 16.09 -5.17 27.20
CA VAL A 440 16.65 -4.04 26.46
C VAL A 440 17.91 -4.45 25.70
N LEU A 441 18.82 -5.19 26.33
CA LEU A 441 20.02 -5.72 25.67
C LEU A 441 19.68 -6.65 24.51
N ARG A 442 18.71 -7.55 24.65
CA ARG A 442 18.28 -8.43 23.55
C ARG A 442 17.74 -7.63 22.37
N VAL A 443 16.90 -6.63 22.63
CA VAL A 443 16.38 -5.73 21.59
C VAL A 443 17.52 -4.97 20.91
N GLN A 444 18.48 -4.43 21.67
CA GLN A 444 19.65 -3.75 21.10
C GLN A 444 20.51 -4.69 20.24
N GLN A 445 20.74 -5.93 20.70
CA GLN A 445 21.46 -6.92 19.91
C GLN A 445 20.72 -7.30 18.62
N GLU A 446 19.40 -7.44 18.66
CA GLU A 446 18.58 -7.66 17.47
C GLU A 446 18.64 -6.48 16.49
N LEU A 447 18.62 -5.24 16.99
CA LEU A 447 18.77 -4.04 16.16
C LEU A 447 20.13 -4.02 15.47
N ILE A 448 21.22 -4.25 16.20
CA ILE A 448 22.58 -4.33 15.65
C ILE A 448 22.66 -5.44 14.58
N LYS A 449 22.05 -6.61 14.82
CA LYS A 449 22.01 -7.69 13.82
C LYS A 449 21.25 -7.27 12.56
N ARG A 450 20.07 -6.66 12.71
CA ARG A 450 19.28 -6.16 11.56
C ARG A 450 20.01 -5.08 10.77
N GLU A 451 20.73 -4.19 11.44
CA GLU A 451 21.56 -3.18 10.77
C GLU A 451 22.71 -3.82 9.99
N LYS A 452 23.42 -4.78 10.60
CA LYS A 452 24.47 -5.55 9.90
C LYS A 452 23.92 -6.29 8.68
N GLU A 453 22.76 -6.93 8.79
CA GLU A 453 22.10 -7.61 7.66
C GLU A 453 21.76 -6.62 6.53
N LYS A 454 21.27 -5.42 6.86
CA LYS A 454 21.00 -4.37 5.87
C LYS A 454 22.28 -3.87 5.20
N GLU A 455 23.34 -3.67 5.97
CA GLU A 455 24.66 -3.29 5.44
C GLU A 455 25.21 -4.37 4.50
N GLU A 456 25.09 -5.65 4.86
CA GLU A 456 25.51 -6.76 4.01
C GLU A 456 24.70 -6.84 2.73
N GLN A 457 23.37 -6.68 2.80
CA GLN A 457 22.51 -6.62 1.62
C GLN A 457 22.91 -5.46 0.71
N HIS A 458 23.18 -4.28 1.29
CA HIS A 458 23.64 -3.12 0.52
C HIS A 458 25.00 -3.38 -0.13
N ARG A 459 25.97 -3.94 0.60
CA ARG A 459 27.28 -4.35 0.05
C ARG A 459 27.11 -5.34 -1.10
N GLN A 460 26.23 -6.33 -0.96
CA GLN A 460 25.95 -7.28 -2.04
C GLN A 460 25.33 -6.61 -3.27
N GLN A 461 24.41 -5.65 -3.08
CA GLN A 461 23.84 -4.88 -4.19
C GLN A 461 24.90 -4.06 -4.90
N VAL A 462 25.79 -3.39 -4.16
CA VAL A 462 26.91 -2.62 -4.73
C VAL A 462 27.85 -3.53 -5.51
N LEU A 463 28.19 -4.72 -4.99
CA LEU A 463 29.00 -5.71 -5.70
C LEU A 463 28.31 -6.19 -6.99
N ARG A 464 27.02 -6.55 -6.93
CA ARG A 464 26.25 -6.96 -8.12
C ARG A 464 26.18 -5.85 -9.16
N HIS A 465 25.99 -4.61 -8.73
CA HIS A 465 26.01 -3.45 -9.60
C HIS A 465 27.39 -3.26 -10.25
N ALA A 466 28.46 -3.34 -9.46
CA ALA A 466 29.84 -3.25 -9.97
C ALA A 466 30.16 -4.36 -10.98
N ASP A 467 29.72 -5.60 -10.71
CA ASP A 467 29.87 -6.71 -11.65
C ASP A 467 29.06 -6.50 -12.94
N GLY A 468 27.85 -5.96 -12.83
CA GLY A 468 27.04 -5.56 -13.99
C GLY A 468 27.73 -4.50 -14.85
N VAL A 469 28.32 -3.47 -14.23
CA VAL A 469 29.11 -2.46 -14.95
C VAL A 469 30.33 -3.09 -15.63
N ARG A 470 31.05 -3.99 -14.95
CA ARG A 470 32.19 -4.73 -15.55
C ARG A 470 31.76 -5.60 -16.72
N GLN A 471 30.56 -6.19 -16.68
CA GLN A 471 30.00 -6.95 -17.81
C GLN A 471 29.68 -6.02 -18.99
N GLN A 472 29.02 -4.89 -18.74
CA GLN A 472 28.74 -3.90 -19.80
C GLN A 472 29.99 -3.37 -20.47
N VAL A 473 31.06 -3.11 -19.71
CA VAL A 473 32.36 -2.71 -20.27
C VAL A 473 32.92 -3.81 -21.16
N ARG A 474 32.94 -5.06 -20.71
CA ARG A 474 33.39 -6.21 -21.51
C ARG A 474 32.58 -6.40 -22.79
N GLU A 475 31.26 -6.23 -22.72
CA GLU A 475 30.36 -6.32 -23.88
C GLU A 475 30.64 -5.20 -24.89
N ARG A 476 30.80 -3.96 -24.41
CA ARG A 476 31.16 -2.82 -25.28
C ARG A 476 32.53 -3.02 -25.92
N GLU A 477 33.52 -3.47 -25.16
CA GLU A 477 34.86 -3.79 -25.70
C GLU A 477 34.77 -4.88 -26.76
N ALA A 478 33.99 -5.95 -26.52
CA ALA A 478 33.78 -7.02 -27.49
C ALA A 478 33.07 -6.51 -28.76
N GLN A 479 32.07 -5.63 -28.62
CA GLN A 479 31.39 -5.00 -29.75
C GLN A 479 32.34 -4.12 -30.57
N VAL A 480 33.18 -3.32 -29.92
CA VAL A 480 34.20 -2.50 -30.61
C VAL A 480 35.19 -3.38 -31.35
N ILE A 481 35.64 -4.49 -30.75
CA ILE A 481 36.52 -5.46 -31.41
C ILE A 481 35.80 -6.11 -32.60
N ALA A 482 34.53 -6.47 -32.48
CA ALA A 482 33.75 -7.05 -33.56
C ALA A 482 33.57 -6.08 -34.73
N GLN A 483 33.18 -4.83 -34.46
CA GLN A 483 33.09 -3.77 -35.47
C GLN A 483 34.43 -3.52 -36.14
N ARG A 484 35.53 -3.53 -35.38
CA ARG A 484 36.88 -3.39 -35.94
C ARG A 484 37.21 -4.56 -36.87
N ARG A 485 36.87 -5.79 -36.50
CA ARG A 485 37.03 -6.98 -37.37
C ARG A 485 36.18 -6.87 -38.63
N GLU A 486 34.94 -6.38 -38.55
CA GLU A 486 34.07 -6.17 -39.71
C GLU A 486 34.66 -5.14 -40.67
N ARG A 487 35.13 -3.99 -40.16
CA ARG A 487 35.83 -2.98 -40.98
C ARG A 487 37.06 -3.55 -41.68
N TYR A 488 37.86 -4.37 -40.99
CA TYR A 488 39.01 -5.03 -41.63
C TYR A 488 38.57 -6.02 -42.72
N ARG A 489 37.51 -6.81 -42.48
CA ARG A 489 36.95 -7.72 -43.50
C ARG A 489 36.41 -6.96 -44.71
N GLU A 490 35.78 -5.81 -44.52
CA GLU A 490 35.35 -4.94 -45.62
C GLU A 490 36.55 -4.40 -46.40
N GLY A 491 37.63 -4.01 -45.71
CA GLY A 491 38.90 -3.64 -46.33
C GLY A 491 39.51 -4.77 -47.17
N GLU A 492 39.57 -5.99 -46.63
CA GLU A 492 40.06 -7.18 -47.36
C GLU A 492 39.23 -7.46 -48.63
N LYS A 493 37.90 -7.33 -48.56
CA LYS A 493 37.02 -7.47 -49.73
C LYS A 493 37.30 -6.42 -50.80
N LEU A 494 37.47 -5.15 -50.41
CA LEU A 494 37.80 -4.08 -51.36
C LEU A 494 39.17 -4.30 -52.02
N ASP A 495 40.15 -4.81 -51.26
CA ASP A 495 41.46 -5.18 -51.79
C ASP A 495 41.37 -6.36 -52.76
N GLU A 496 40.55 -7.38 -52.45
CA GLU A 496 40.27 -8.51 -53.35
C GLU A 496 39.57 -8.05 -54.64
N GLU A 497 38.55 -7.20 -54.54
CA GLU A 497 37.86 -6.60 -55.69
C GLU A 497 38.82 -5.76 -56.56
N ALA A 498 39.70 -4.99 -55.92
CA ALA A 498 40.73 -4.23 -56.62
C ALA A 498 41.75 -5.14 -57.32
N ARG A 499 42.15 -6.27 -56.70
CA ARG A 499 43.02 -7.29 -57.33
C ARG A 499 42.33 -7.93 -58.53
N ILE A 500 41.07 -8.33 -58.40
CA ILE A 500 40.28 -8.90 -59.50
C ILE A 500 40.15 -7.88 -60.64
N ARG A 501 39.89 -6.60 -60.33
CA ARG A 501 39.84 -5.53 -61.32
C ARG A 501 41.17 -5.34 -62.05
N ARG A 502 42.30 -5.39 -61.33
CA ARG A 502 43.64 -5.31 -61.95
C ARG A 502 43.88 -6.50 -62.87
N ALA A 503 43.61 -7.74 -62.41
CA ALA A 503 43.75 -8.94 -63.23
C ALA A 503 42.90 -8.86 -64.52
N ARG A 504 41.64 -8.42 -64.44
CA ARG A 504 40.79 -8.20 -65.62
C ARG A 504 41.37 -7.15 -66.57
N LEU A 505 41.92 -6.06 -66.04
CA LEU A 505 42.55 -5.02 -66.86
C LEU A 505 43.82 -5.53 -67.54
N ASP A 506 44.62 -6.34 -66.86
CA ASP A 506 45.84 -6.93 -67.41
C ASP A 506 45.50 -7.99 -68.48
N GLU A 507 44.48 -8.81 -68.27
CA GLU A 507 43.94 -9.71 -69.32
C GLU A 507 43.45 -8.94 -70.57
N ILE A 508 42.78 -7.79 -70.39
CA ILE A 508 42.35 -6.94 -71.49
C ILE A 508 43.56 -6.31 -72.19
N LYS A 509 44.59 -5.87 -71.46
CA LYS A 509 45.83 -5.36 -72.04
C LYS A 509 46.54 -6.44 -72.85
N GLU A 510 46.63 -7.66 -72.34
CA GLU A 510 47.24 -8.79 -73.06
C GLU A 510 46.47 -9.14 -74.34
N LYS A 511 45.14 -9.12 -74.30
CA LYS A 511 44.31 -9.32 -75.52
C LYS A 511 44.59 -8.22 -76.55
N LYS A 512 44.63 -6.96 -76.13
CA LYS A 512 44.96 -5.83 -77.01
C LYS A 512 46.39 -5.87 -77.55
N LEU A 513 47.35 -6.36 -76.77
CA LEU A 513 48.73 -6.57 -77.24
C LEU A 513 48.87 -7.73 -78.22
N LYS A 514 47.97 -8.71 -78.19
CA LYS A 514 47.90 -9.82 -79.18
C LYS A 514 47.16 -9.43 -80.46
N GLU A 515 46.33 -8.38 -80.40
CA GLU A 515 45.61 -7.82 -81.55
C GLU A 515 46.45 -6.78 -82.33
N LEU A 516 47.55 -6.31 -81.74
CA LEU A 516 48.64 -5.59 -82.41
C LEU A 516 49.64 -6.58 -83.01
#